data_AF-A0A8W8L640-F1
#
_entry.id   AF-A0A8W8L640-F1
#
_cell.length_a   1.000
_cell.length_b   1.000
_cell.length_c   1.000
_cell.angle_alpha   90.00
_cell.angle_beta   90.00
_cell.angle_gamma   90.00
#
_symmetry.space_group_name_H-M   'P 1'
#
loop_
_entity.id
_entity.type
_entity.pdbx_description
1 polymer ?
#
loop_
_entity_poly.entity_id
_entity_poly.type
_entity_poly.pdbx_seq_one_letter_code
_entity_poly.pdbx_strand_id
1 'polypeptide(L)'
;MYFAECPPKPHCSNSGSPNCRASLVYEKIGTNVCAVRCETKCDSRCPPLPQCPEPREGCSPMYKYSHIRSDKVCPTRCELKCECPVPPTCPPAPSADCVTINRNKIIDNTECPFGCIHQCCKKEVKCPKPDPANPYCVSTYTQYKTINGKKCPISCFCVPDVSVATFKKR
;
A
#
# COMPACT_ATOMS: atom_id res chain seq x y z
N MET A 1 -65.43 7.34 45.69
CA MET A 1 -64.44 7.77 44.69
C MET A 1 -63.25 6.84 44.82
N TYR A 2 -62.95 6.01 43.82
CA TYR A 2 -61.74 5.19 43.83
C TYR A 2 -60.56 6.10 43.47
N PHE A 3 -59.64 6.29 44.41
CA PHE A 3 -58.37 6.96 44.11
C PHE A 3 -57.54 5.99 43.27
N ALA A 4 -57.12 6.42 42.09
CA ALA A 4 -56.22 5.62 41.26
C ALA A 4 -54.82 5.63 41.90
N GLU A 5 -54.37 4.47 42.36
CA GLU A 5 -53.04 4.30 42.96
C GLU A 5 -51.98 4.09 41.87
N CYS A 6 -50.75 4.52 42.16
CA CYS A 6 -49.63 4.30 41.25
C CYS A 6 -49.31 2.79 41.13
N PRO A 7 -48.97 2.29 39.94
CA PRO A 7 -48.46 0.94 39.79
C PRO A 7 -47.10 0.77 40.47
N PRO A 8 -46.67 -0.48 40.74
CA PRO A 8 -45.33 -0.77 41.24
C PRO A 8 -44.26 -0.17 40.34
N LYS A 9 -43.24 0.47 40.94
CA LYS A 9 -42.16 1.11 40.19
C LYS A 9 -41.44 0.06 39.32
N PRO A 10 -41.33 0.28 38.00
CA PRO A 10 -40.65 -0.67 37.12
C PRO A 10 -39.15 -0.70 37.41
N HIS A 11 -38.57 -1.90 37.33
CA HIS A 11 -37.13 -2.08 37.41
C HIS A 11 -36.46 -1.48 36.16
N CYS A 12 -35.46 -0.62 36.37
CA CYS A 12 -34.84 0.13 35.29
C CYS A 12 -33.32 0.13 35.46
N SER A 13 -32.62 -0.53 34.56
CA SER A 13 -31.17 -0.70 34.59
C SER A 13 -30.57 -0.41 33.22
N ASN A 14 -29.36 0.14 33.20
CA ASN A 14 -28.67 0.43 31.94
C ASN A 14 -28.38 -0.87 31.18
N SER A 15 -28.56 -0.81 29.86
CA SER A 15 -28.39 -1.95 28.95
C SER A 15 -26.93 -2.37 28.69
N GLY A 16 -25.97 -1.89 29.51
CA GLY A 16 -24.53 -2.11 29.32
C GLY A 16 -23.92 -1.44 28.08
N SER A 17 -24.72 -0.76 27.25
CA SER A 17 -24.25 -0.05 26.06
C SER A 17 -23.82 1.38 26.40
N PRO A 18 -22.61 1.84 26.01
CA PRO A 18 -22.03 3.10 26.48
C PRO A 18 -22.81 4.36 26.09
N ASN A 19 -23.62 4.29 25.01
CA ASN A 19 -24.41 5.41 24.51
C ASN A 19 -25.90 5.31 24.88
N CYS A 20 -26.26 4.40 25.78
CA CYS A 20 -27.62 4.12 26.17
C CYS A 20 -27.82 4.31 27.67
N ARG A 21 -28.91 4.98 28.03
CA ARG A 21 -29.33 5.18 29.41
C ARG A 21 -30.77 4.74 29.56
N ALA A 22 -31.00 3.93 30.59
CA ALA A 22 -32.34 3.59 31.00
C ALA A 22 -32.99 4.83 31.64
N SER A 23 -34.22 5.14 31.24
CA SER A 23 -34.96 6.32 31.68
C SER A 23 -36.37 5.89 32.07
N LEU A 24 -36.80 6.28 33.27
CA LEU A 24 -38.17 6.06 33.72
C LEU A 24 -39.10 7.05 33.04
N VAL A 25 -40.20 6.52 32.51
CA VAL A 25 -41.30 7.31 31.94
C VAL A 25 -42.35 7.48 33.02
N TYR A 26 -42.79 8.73 33.19
CA TYR A 26 -43.78 9.11 34.17
C TYR A 26 -45.07 9.53 33.48
N GLU A 27 -46.20 9.04 33.99
CA GLU A 27 -47.54 9.39 33.51
C GLU A 27 -48.42 9.82 34.69
N LYS A 28 -49.44 10.62 34.40
CA LYS A 28 -50.36 11.11 35.42
C LYS A 28 -51.50 10.11 35.60
N ILE A 29 -51.60 9.52 36.79
CA ILE A 29 -52.67 8.58 37.18
C ILE A 29 -53.45 9.23 38.31
N GLY A 30 -54.69 9.63 38.03
CA GLY A 30 -55.48 10.47 38.94
C GLY A 30 -54.79 11.82 39.20
N THR A 31 -54.47 12.10 40.46
CA THR A 31 -53.74 13.30 40.89
C THR A 31 -52.23 13.11 41.00
N ASN A 32 -51.73 11.87 40.85
CA ASN A 32 -50.33 11.52 41.08
C ASN A 32 -49.54 11.37 39.77
N VAL A 33 -48.24 11.64 39.81
CA VAL A 33 -47.31 11.36 38.70
C VAL A 33 -46.53 10.09 39.04
N CYS A 34 -46.76 9.02 38.27
CA CYS A 34 -46.27 7.67 38.58
C CYS A 34 -45.26 7.21 37.53
N ALA A 35 -44.21 6.50 37.94
CA ALA A 35 -43.30 5.84 37.01
C ALA A 35 -44.00 4.58 36.45
N VAL A 36 -44.33 4.58 35.17
CA VAL A 36 -45.15 3.51 34.57
C VAL A 36 -44.36 2.53 33.71
N ARG A 37 -43.24 2.97 33.13
CA ARG A 37 -42.37 2.11 32.31
C ARG A 37 -40.91 2.57 32.33
N CYS A 38 -40.01 1.65 32.00
CA CYS A 38 -38.61 1.95 31.73
C CYS A 38 -38.38 1.93 30.22
N GLU A 39 -37.80 3.01 29.67
CA GLU A 39 -37.38 3.09 28.28
C GLU A 39 -35.87 3.22 28.20
N THR A 40 -35.26 2.57 27.20
CA THR A 40 -33.84 2.77 26.91
C THR A 40 -33.70 3.91 25.91
N LYS A 41 -33.23 5.06 26.39
CA LYS A 41 -32.88 6.20 25.53
C LYS A 41 -31.41 6.11 25.17
N CYS A 42 -31.10 6.14 23.89
CA CYS A 42 -29.71 6.17 23.45
C CYS A 42 -29.46 7.42 22.63
N ASP A 43 -28.26 7.98 22.77
CA ASP A 43 -27.86 9.10 21.93
C ASP A 43 -27.78 8.59 20.49
N SER A 44 -28.55 9.21 19.59
CA SER A 44 -28.64 8.85 18.19
C SER A 44 -27.46 9.42 17.37
N ARG A 45 -26.52 10.12 18.01
CA ARG A 45 -25.34 10.66 17.34
C ARG A 45 -24.37 9.54 16.98
N CYS A 46 -23.83 9.62 15.76
CA CYS A 46 -22.70 8.76 15.40
C CYS A 46 -21.54 9.06 16.34
N PRO A 47 -20.68 8.05 16.63
CA PRO A 47 -19.42 8.31 17.29
C PRO A 47 -18.59 9.34 16.47
N PRO A 48 -17.61 10.01 17.11
CA PRO A 48 -16.69 10.88 16.41
C PRO A 48 -16.06 10.18 15.20
N LEU A 49 -15.80 10.94 14.14
CA LEU A 49 -15.18 10.43 12.93
C LEU A 49 -13.82 9.79 13.28
N PRO A 50 -13.59 8.51 12.93
CA PRO A 50 -12.33 7.84 13.25
C PRO A 50 -11.17 8.55 12.55
N GLN A 51 -10.03 8.64 13.25
CA GLN A 51 -8.81 9.16 12.66
C GLN A 51 -8.25 8.16 11.65
N CYS A 52 -7.81 8.67 10.50
CA CYS A 52 -7.14 7.87 9.48
C CYS A 52 -5.66 7.76 9.79
N PRO A 53 -5.01 6.65 9.40
CA PRO A 53 -3.55 6.56 9.40
C PRO A 53 -2.93 7.65 8.53
N GLU A 54 -1.66 7.98 8.77
CA GLU A 54 -0.93 8.95 7.97
C GLU A 54 -0.93 8.55 6.48
N PRO A 55 -1.20 9.51 5.56
CA PRO A 55 -1.25 9.23 4.14
C PRO A 55 0.10 8.72 3.64
N ARG A 56 0.05 7.68 2.80
CA ARG A 56 1.21 7.08 2.13
C ARG A 56 1.06 7.20 0.63
N GLU A 57 2.18 7.23 -0.08
CA GLU A 57 2.17 7.33 -1.53
C GLU A 57 1.43 6.15 -2.17
N GLY A 58 0.49 6.42 -3.07
CA GLY A 58 -0.36 5.38 -3.68
C GLY A 58 -1.49 4.86 -2.77
N CYS A 59 -1.70 5.47 -1.61
CA CYS A 59 -2.75 5.07 -0.67
C CYS A 59 -3.68 6.23 -0.34
N SER A 60 -4.99 5.97 -0.34
CA SER A 60 -6.03 6.94 -0.01
C SER A 60 -6.83 6.50 1.21
N PRO A 61 -7.28 7.43 2.07
CA PRO A 61 -8.11 7.09 3.21
C PRO A 61 -9.48 6.58 2.74
N MET A 62 -9.93 5.48 3.33
CA MET A 62 -11.22 4.87 3.09
C MET A 62 -11.92 4.58 4.42
N TYR A 63 -13.09 5.18 4.60
CA TYR A 63 -13.92 4.95 5.76
C TYR A 63 -14.75 3.69 5.58
N LYS A 64 -14.71 2.80 6.58
CA LYS A 64 -15.66 1.70 6.71
C LYS A 64 -16.85 2.19 7.51
N TYR A 65 -18.02 1.87 7.00
CA TYR A 65 -19.29 2.23 7.60
C TYR A 65 -19.99 0.98 8.09
N SER A 66 -20.65 1.09 9.23
CA SER A 66 -21.52 0.03 9.72
C SER A 66 -22.77 0.61 10.34
N HIS A 67 -23.82 -0.20 10.35
CA HIS A 67 -25.08 0.16 10.98
C HIS A 67 -24.90 0.23 12.50
N ILE A 68 -25.04 1.44 13.05
CA ILE A 68 -25.19 1.65 14.48
C ILE A 68 -26.68 1.79 14.70
N ARG A 69 -27.32 0.65 15.03
CA ARG A 69 -28.79 0.43 14.97
C ARG A 69 -29.32 0.37 13.53
N SER A 70 -30.49 -0.24 13.39
CA SER A 70 -31.07 -0.67 12.11
C SER A 70 -31.30 0.46 11.09
N ASP A 71 -31.30 1.72 11.52
CA ASP A 71 -31.66 2.89 10.72
C ASP A 71 -30.49 3.86 10.42
N LYS A 72 -29.32 3.71 11.07
CA LYS A 72 -28.23 4.70 10.93
C LYS A 72 -26.88 4.07 10.58
N VAL A 73 -26.32 4.52 9.45
CA VAL A 73 -24.99 4.12 8.98
C VAL A 73 -23.96 5.15 9.45
N CYS A 74 -22.98 4.71 10.24
CA CYS A 74 -21.94 5.57 10.79
C CYS A 74 -20.54 5.08 10.39
N PRO A 75 -19.56 5.98 10.21
CA PRO A 75 -18.17 5.59 10.01
C PRO A 75 -17.61 4.99 11.31
N THR A 76 -17.06 3.78 11.24
CA THR A 76 -16.56 3.07 12.42
C THR A 76 -15.07 2.82 12.38
N ARG A 77 -14.48 2.79 11.18
CA ARG A 77 -13.02 2.68 10.99
C ARG A 77 -12.59 3.53 9.80
N CYS A 78 -11.35 4.00 9.84
CA CYS A 78 -10.67 4.51 8.67
C CYS A 78 -9.44 3.63 8.40
N GLU A 79 -9.29 3.19 7.16
CA GLU A 79 -8.16 2.39 6.70
C GLU A 79 -7.56 3.07 5.46
N LEU A 80 -6.30 2.76 5.14
CA LEU A 80 -5.71 3.18 3.87
C LEU A 80 -6.01 2.11 2.83
N LYS A 81 -6.62 2.51 1.71
CA LYS A 81 -6.71 1.68 0.52
C LYS A 81 -5.56 2.05 -0.40
N CYS A 82 -4.67 1.10 -0.64
CA CYS A 82 -3.51 1.26 -1.52
C CYS A 82 -3.80 0.63 -2.87
N GLU A 83 -3.53 1.36 -3.95
CA GLU A 83 -3.74 0.88 -5.32
C GLU A 83 -2.53 1.28 -6.16
N CYS A 84 -2.08 0.38 -7.05
CA CYS A 84 -1.06 0.73 -8.01
C CYS A 84 -1.56 1.86 -8.91
N PRO A 85 -0.73 2.85 -9.25
CA PRO A 85 -1.07 3.80 -10.30
C PRO A 85 -1.31 3.06 -11.62
N VAL A 86 -2.06 3.70 -12.51
CA VAL A 86 -2.23 3.22 -13.88
C VAL A 86 -0.84 3.04 -14.50
N PRO A 87 -0.52 1.86 -15.06
CA PRO A 87 0.78 1.62 -15.68
C PRO A 87 1.09 2.69 -16.73
N PRO A 88 2.30 3.27 -16.71
CA PRO A 88 2.67 4.30 -17.68
C PRO A 88 2.72 3.72 -19.09
N THR A 89 2.35 4.54 -20.08
CA THR A 89 2.63 4.21 -21.48
C THR A 89 4.10 4.49 -21.77
N CYS A 90 4.87 3.43 -22.02
CA CYS A 90 6.29 3.57 -22.29
C CYS A 90 6.57 3.86 -23.76
N PRO A 91 7.55 4.74 -24.07
CA PRO A 91 8.04 4.90 -25.43
C PRO A 91 8.70 3.60 -25.92
N PRO A 92 8.71 3.37 -27.25
CA PRO A 92 9.43 2.24 -27.82
C PRO A 92 10.94 2.37 -27.55
N ALA A 93 11.62 1.22 -27.54
CA ALA A 93 13.05 1.17 -27.30
C ALA A 93 13.81 2.04 -28.33
N PRO A 94 14.84 2.80 -27.91
CA PRO A 94 15.52 3.75 -28.78
C PRO A 94 16.37 3.09 -29.89
N SER A 95 16.66 1.79 -29.77
CA SER A 95 17.34 1.02 -30.79
C SER A 95 17.02 -0.48 -30.63
N ALA A 96 17.34 -1.28 -31.65
CA ALA A 96 17.16 -2.73 -31.62
C ALA A 96 18.01 -3.44 -30.55
N ASP A 97 19.03 -2.77 -30.01
CA ASP A 97 19.91 -3.27 -28.95
C ASP A 97 19.42 -2.89 -27.55
N CYS A 98 18.25 -2.28 -27.46
CA CYS A 98 17.61 -1.86 -26.23
C CYS A 98 16.29 -2.58 -26.02
N VAL A 99 15.95 -2.81 -24.75
CA VAL A 99 14.61 -3.22 -24.33
C VAL A 99 14.05 -2.17 -23.38
N THR A 100 12.79 -1.79 -23.59
CA THR A 100 12.05 -0.96 -22.64
C THR A 100 11.45 -1.88 -21.59
N ILE A 101 11.75 -1.61 -20.31
CA ILE A 101 11.20 -2.35 -19.18
C ILE A 101 10.56 -1.37 -18.19
N ASN A 102 9.58 -1.85 -17.44
CA ASN A 102 8.93 -1.04 -16.41
C ASN A 102 9.88 -0.79 -15.25
N ARG A 103 9.86 0.44 -14.75
CA ARG A 103 10.44 0.82 -13.48
C ARG A 103 9.36 0.60 -12.41
N ASN A 104 9.59 -0.35 -11.51
CA ASN A 104 8.62 -0.74 -10.48
C ASN A 104 8.97 -0.10 -9.12
N LYS A 105 7.94 0.23 -8.34
CA LYS A 105 8.03 0.67 -6.94
C LYS A 105 7.10 -0.21 -6.11
N ILE A 106 7.49 -0.48 -4.87
CA ILE A 106 6.65 -1.25 -3.95
C ILE A 106 5.63 -0.33 -3.30
N ILE A 107 4.35 -0.65 -3.49
CA ILE A 107 3.21 -0.02 -2.81
C ILE A 107 2.43 -1.15 -2.14
N ASP A 108 2.34 -1.13 -0.82
CA ASP A 108 1.65 -2.16 -0.02
C ASP A 108 2.04 -3.60 -0.40
N ASN A 109 3.34 -3.89 -0.37
CA ASN A 109 3.94 -5.18 -0.78
C ASN A 109 3.65 -5.62 -2.23
N THR A 110 3.14 -4.71 -3.08
CA THR A 110 2.85 -4.97 -4.49
C THR A 110 3.83 -4.20 -5.37
N GLU A 111 4.40 -4.86 -6.38
CA GLU A 111 5.21 -4.20 -7.40
C GLU A 111 4.33 -3.44 -8.41
N CYS A 112 4.39 -2.12 -8.34
CA CYS A 112 3.62 -1.25 -9.21
C CYS A 112 4.52 -0.57 -10.25
N PRO A 113 4.21 -0.65 -11.55
CA PRO A 113 4.94 0.06 -12.59
C PRO A 113 4.66 1.57 -12.50
N PHE A 114 5.69 2.39 -12.31
CA PHE A 114 5.57 3.84 -12.17
C PHE A 114 6.35 4.62 -13.23
N GLY A 115 7.23 3.96 -13.96
CA GLY A 115 7.99 4.58 -15.04
C GLY A 115 8.55 3.53 -16.00
N CYS A 116 9.41 3.99 -16.88
CA CYS A 116 10.05 3.15 -17.89
C CYS A 116 11.56 3.36 -17.84
N ILE A 117 12.31 2.30 -18.07
CA ILE A 117 13.76 2.33 -18.18
C ILE A 117 14.20 1.58 -19.44
N HIS A 118 15.16 2.15 -20.17
CA HIS A 118 15.76 1.51 -21.34
C HIS A 118 17.00 0.76 -20.92
N GLN A 119 16.99 -0.56 -21.07
CA GLN A 119 18.16 -1.39 -20.87
C GLN A 119 18.79 -1.70 -22.24
N CYS A 120 19.94 -1.09 -22.51
CA CYS A 120 20.65 -1.19 -23.78
C CYS A 120 21.94 -2.00 -23.66
N CYS A 121 22.32 -2.68 -24.73
CA CYS A 121 23.66 -3.24 -24.88
C CYS A 121 24.68 -2.11 -24.94
N LYS A 122 25.65 -2.13 -24.03
CA LYS A 122 26.77 -1.19 -24.09
C LYS A 122 27.64 -1.58 -25.29
N LYS A 123 27.81 -0.64 -26.23
CA LYS A 123 28.72 -0.84 -27.37
C LYS A 123 30.18 -0.93 -26.92
N GLU A 124 30.53 -0.26 -25.82
CA GLU A 124 31.88 -0.26 -25.25
C GLU A 124 31.82 -0.72 -23.80
N VAL A 125 32.18 -1.98 -23.56
CA VAL A 125 32.50 -2.44 -22.21
C VAL A 125 33.90 -1.93 -21.89
N LYS A 126 34.06 -1.19 -20.78
CA LYS A 126 35.38 -0.75 -20.32
C LYS A 126 36.19 -1.95 -19.88
N CYS A 127 37.08 -2.43 -20.74
CA CYS A 127 38.04 -3.47 -20.40
C CYS A 127 39.20 -2.89 -19.59
N PRO A 128 39.77 -3.65 -18.65
CA PRO A 128 40.99 -3.25 -17.98
C PRO A 128 42.10 -2.97 -18.99
N LYS A 129 42.87 -1.89 -18.75
CA LYS A 129 44.02 -1.55 -19.60
C LYS A 129 45.11 -2.63 -19.48
N PRO A 130 45.95 -2.82 -20.51
CA PRO A 130 47.11 -3.70 -20.42
C PRO A 130 48.03 -3.26 -19.27
N ASP A 131 48.60 -4.22 -18.55
CA ASP A 131 49.67 -3.94 -17.58
C ASP A 131 50.89 -3.38 -18.35
N PRO A 132 51.54 -2.30 -17.89
CA PRO A 132 52.80 -1.83 -18.47
C PRO A 132 53.87 -2.92 -18.62
N ALA A 133 53.88 -3.92 -17.72
CA ALA A 133 54.79 -5.07 -17.76
C ALA A 133 54.41 -6.10 -18.84
N ASN A 134 53.16 -6.11 -19.30
CA ASN A 134 52.70 -6.97 -20.38
C ASN A 134 51.78 -6.21 -21.36
N PRO A 135 52.37 -5.46 -22.31
CA PRO A 135 51.63 -4.60 -23.23
C PRO A 135 50.83 -5.38 -24.29
N TYR A 136 51.06 -6.69 -24.42
CA TYR A 136 50.42 -7.56 -25.39
C TYR A 136 49.19 -8.21 -24.78
N CYS A 137 48.12 -7.45 -24.71
CA CYS A 137 46.88 -7.85 -24.09
C CYS A 137 45.72 -7.85 -25.09
N VAL A 138 45.05 -8.99 -25.21
CA VAL A 138 43.80 -9.11 -25.97
C VAL A 138 42.62 -9.05 -24.99
N SER A 139 41.71 -8.11 -25.22
CA SER A 139 40.49 -7.99 -24.42
C SER A 139 39.54 -9.14 -24.72
N THR A 140 39.32 -10.01 -23.74
CA THR A 140 38.44 -11.17 -23.87
C THR A 140 37.20 -10.97 -23.02
N TYR A 141 36.00 -11.10 -23.61
CA TYR A 141 34.73 -10.93 -22.89
C TYR A 141 34.32 -12.21 -22.14
N THR A 142 34.04 -12.10 -20.84
CA THR A 142 33.73 -13.25 -19.96
C THR A 142 32.26 -13.40 -19.64
N GLN A 143 31.59 -12.27 -19.45
CA GLN A 143 30.19 -12.28 -19.05
C GLN A 143 29.36 -11.57 -20.09
N TYR A 144 28.19 -12.14 -20.33
CA TYR A 144 27.21 -11.65 -21.26
C TYR A 144 25.87 -11.55 -20.57
N LYS A 145 25.09 -10.54 -20.93
CA LYS A 145 23.68 -10.43 -20.58
C LYS A 145 22.85 -10.48 -21.86
N THR A 146 21.77 -11.25 -21.84
CA THR A 146 20.82 -11.24 -22.95
C THR A 146 19.91 -10.02 -22.84
N ILE A 147 19.93 -9.17 -23.86
CA ILE A 147 19.06 -8.00 -23.98
C ILE A 147 18.41 -8.08 -25.36
N ASN A 148 17.08 -8.08 -25.40
CA ASN A 148 16.31 -8.20 -26.64
C ASN A 148 16.74 -9.40 -27.53
N GLY A 149 17.00 -10.57 -26.90
CA GLY A 149 17.48 -11.77 -27.58
C GLY A 149 18.95 -11.76 -28.01
N LYS A 150 19.67 -10.63 -27.90
CA LYS A 150 21.09 -10.51 -28.21
C LYS A 150 21.96 -10.72 -26.97
N LYS A 151 23.03 -11.51 -27.11
CA LYS A 151 24.06 -11.65 -26.07
C LYS A 151 24.98 -10.43 -26.10
N CYS A 152 24.91 -9.61 -25.06
CA CYS A 152 25.66 -8.38 -24.97
C CYS A 152 26.74 -8.49 -23.89
N PRO A 153 28.02 -8.23 -24.21
CA PRO A 153 29.09 -8.36 -23.24
C PRO A 153 28.90 -7.32 -22.13
N ILE A 154 29.15 -7.73 -20.88
CA ILE A 154 29.06 -6.85 -19.69
C ILE A 154 30.38 -6.73 -18.95
N SER A 155 31.29 -7.68 -19.14
CA SER A 155 32.65 -7.61 -18.60
C SER A 155 33.66 -8.27 -19.53
N CYS A 156 34.89 -7.80 -19.43
CA CYS A 156 36.04 -8.30 -20.17
C CYS A 156 37.26 -8.25 -19.26
N PHE A 157 38.23 -9.10 -19.58
CA PHE A 157 39.52 -9.17 -18.92
C PHE A 157 40.63 -9.13 -19.96
N CYS A 158 41.82 -8.81 -19.47
CA CYS A 158 43.03 -8.74 -20.26
C CYS A 158 43.71 -10.12 -20.28
N VAL A 159 43.81 -10.74 -21.45
CA VAL A 159 44.55 -12.01 -21.62
C VAL A 159 45.89 -11.72 -22.28
N PRO A 160 47.01 -12.18 -21.69
CA PRO A 160 48.33 -12.16 -22.34
C PRO A 160 48.31 -12.87 -23.69
N ASP A 161 48.70 -12.19 -24.76
CA ASP A 161 48.87 -12.82 -26.07
C ASP A 161 50.25 -13.49 -26.18
N VAL A 162 50.27 -14.80 -26.03
CA VAL A 162 51.51 -15.62 -26.10
C VAL A 162 52.12 -15.64 -27.51
N SER A 163 51.34 -15.30 -28.54
CA SER A 163 51.78 -15.24 -29.96
C SER A 163 52.68 -14.04 -30.24
N VAL A 164 52.51 -12.94 -29.49
CA VAL A 164 53.30 -11.72 -29.64
C VAL A 164 54.53 -11.74 -28.72
N ALA A 165 54.46 -12.48 -27.61
CA ALA A 165 55.57 -12.67 -26.68
C ALA A 165 56.78 -13.40 -27.31
N THR A 166 56.57 -14.23 -28.33
CA THR A 166 57.63 -15.00 -29.01
C THR A 166 58.39 -14.21 -30.09
N PHE A 167 57.89 -13.05 -30.53
CA PHE A 167 58.55 -12.25 -31.58
C PHE A 167 59.75 -11.42 -31.10
N LYS A 168 60.00 -11.34 -29.79
CA LYS A 168 61.10 -10.53 -29.22
C LYS A 168 62.30 -11.35 -28.72
N LYS A 169 62.37 -12.64 -29.06
CA LYS A 169 63.57 -13.48 -28.92
C LYS A 169 64.10 -13.88 -30.30
N ARG A 170 64.61 -12.92 -31.06
CA ARG A 170 65.63 -13.12 -32.09
C ARG A 170 66.55 -11.92 -32.11
#